data_AF-A0A1B6KV04-F1
#
_entry.id   AF-A0A1B6KV04-F1
#
_cell.length_a   1.000
_cell.length_b   1.000
_cell.length_c   1.000
_cell.angle_alpha   90.00
_cell.angle_beta   90.00
_cell.angle_gamma   90.00
#
_symmetry.space_group_name_H-M   'P 1'
#
loop_
_entity.id
_entity.type
_entity.pdbx_description
1 polymer ?
#
loop_
_entity_poly.entity_id
_entity_poly.type
_entity_poly.pdbx_seq_one_letter_code
_entity_poly.pdbx_strand_id
1 'polypeptide(L)'
;ERVRDNPVPKAVFFTCMDSRMIPTRFTETDVGDMFVVRNAGNVIPNSHHFLDEYTTNEPAALELGCVVNDVRHIIVCGHSDCKAMNLLYKLRQEEHSSKDQRRISPLKAWLCTHAHSSLEKFQQLELTGHTQPLLFQGESPMRKFVAYIDHENRFSIEDKLSQINTLQQLQNISSYGFLKKRLENYDLHIHALWFDIYTGDIFYFSRQNKKFVEVNEFTLDMLTKEVKNYYS
;
A
#
# COMPACT_ATOMS: atom_id res chain seq x y z
N GLU A 1 -8.29 16.42 -26.28
CA GLU A 1 -9.61 17.00 -25.98
C GLU A 1 -10.43 16.22 -24.95
N ARG A 2 -10.49 14.88 -24.95
CA ARG A 2 -11.33 14.09 -24.02
C ARG A 2 -11.12 14.33 -22.51
N VAL A 3 -9.92 14.68 -22.05
CA VAL A 3 -9.61 14.85 -20.62
C VAL A 3 -9.91 16.27 -20.10
N ARG A 4 -9.93 17.28 -20.97
CA ARG A 4 -9.94 18.69 -20.55
C ARG A 4 -11.18 19.07 -19.74
N ASP A 5 -12.34 18.53 -20.14
CA ASP A 5 -13.63 19.02 -19.65
C ASP A 5 -14.40 17.97 -18.81
N ASN A 6 -14.03 16.68 -18.82
CA ASN A 6 -14.74 15.64 -18.04
C ASN A 6 -13.88 14.38 -17.75
N PRO A 7 -12.85 14.45 -16.89
CA PRO A 7 -12.12 13.26 -16.46
C PRO A 7 -13.02 12.32 -15.62
N VAL A 8 -12.91 11.00 -15.83
CA VAL A 8 -13.70 10.00 -15.09
C VAL A 8 -12.74 9.03 -14.36
N PRO A 9 -12.08 9.50 -13.28
CA PRO A 9 -11.11 8.70 -12.56
C PRO A 9 -11.74 7.44 -11.98
N LYS A 10 -11.07 6.30 -12.17
CA LYS A 10 -11.51 4.98 -11.71
C LYS A 10 -10.92 4.61 -10.36
N ALA A 11 -9.76 5.17 -10.01
CA ALA A 11 -9.06 4.82 -8.78
C ALA A 11 -8.18 5.96 -8.23
N VAL A 12 -7.95 5.90 -6.92
CA VAL A 12 -6.84 6.60 -6.25
C VAL A 12 -5.69 5.61 -6.10
N PHE A 13 -4.54 5.90 -6.71
CA PHE A 13 -3.40 5.00 -6.81
C PHE A 13 -2.21 5.55 -6.01
N PHE A 14 -1.86 4.87 -4.93
CA PHE A 14 -0.67 5.16 -4.13
C PHE A 14 0.49 4.29 -4.57
N THR A 15 1.64 4.89 -4.86
CA THR A 15 2.86 4.13 -5.16
C THR A 15 4.13 4.85 -4.71
N CYS A 16 5.27 4.19 -4.89
CA CYS A 16 6.55 4.77 -4.54
C CYS A 16 6.96 5.86 -5.55
N MET A 17 7.65 6.88 -5.08
CA MET A 17 8.31 7.90 -5.91
C MET A 17 9.56 7.38 -6.64
N ASP A 18 9.92 6.10 -6.46
CA ASP A 18 11.03 5.46 -7.19
C ASP A 18 10.89 5.70 -8.70
N SER A 19 11.96 6.14 -9.36
CA SER A 19 11.93 6.54 -10.77
C SER A 19 11.58 5.40 -11.71
N ARG A 20 11.68 4.14 -11.26
CA ARG A 20 11.30 2.94 -12.01
C ARG A 20 9.79 2.67 -11.94
N MET A 21 9.09 3.29 -11.00
CA MET A 21 7.63 3.15 -10.86
C MET A 21 6.91 4.18 -11.73
N ILE A 22 6.25 3.71 -12.79
CA ILE A 22 5.38 4.54 -13.63
C ILE A 22 4.03 3.81 -13.77
N PRO A 23 3.08 4.04 -12.84
CA PRO A 23 1.81 3.31 -12.78
C PRO A 23 1.09 3.20 -14.12
N THR A 24 0.93 4.34 -14.80
CA THR A 24 0.18 4.42 -16.06
C THR A 24 0.74 3.55 -17.17
N ARG A 25 2.05 3.25 -17.16
CA ARG A 25 2.67 2.40 -18.20
C ARG A 25 2.37 0.92 -18.02
N PHE A 26 2.33 0.44 -16.78
CA PHE A 26 2.12 -0.98 -16.51
C PHE A 26 0.66 -1.32 -16.20
N THR A 27 -0.19 -0.33 -15.92
CA THR A 27 -1.64 -0.51 -15.85
C THR A 27 -2.36 -0.17 -17.16
N GLU A 28 -1.63 0.28 -18.18
CA GLU A 28 -2.18 0.73 -19.47
C GLU A 28 -3.34 1.74 -19.32
N THR A 29 -3.21 2.69 -18.39
CA THR A 29 -4.24 3.69 -18.11
C THR A 29 -3.96 5.02 -18.81
N ASP A 30 -5.03 5.71 -19.20
CA ASP A 30 -4.98 6.99 -19.87
C ASP A 30 -4.88 8.17 -18.87
N VAL A 31 -4.48 9.33 -19.39
CA VAL A 31 -4.50 10.58 -18.61
C VAL A 31 -5.94 10.86 -18.14
N GLY A 32 -6.12 11.05 -16.83
CA GLY A 32 -7.44 11.29 -16.23
C GLY A 32 -8.14 10.06 -15.67
N ASP A 33 -7.57 8.86 -15.84
CA ASP A 33 -8.15 7.62 -15.31
C ASP A 33 -7.88 7.42 -13.81
N MET A 34 -6.91 8.12 -13.22
CA MET A 34 -6.51 7.89 -11.83
C MET A 34 -6.00 9.17 -11.16
N PHE A 35 -6.29 9.30 -9.86
CA PHE A 35 -5.49 10.15 -8.98
C PHE A 35 -4.24 9.38 -8.59
N VAL A 36 -3.04 9.90 -8.87
CA VAL A 36 -1.79 9.21 -8.54
C VAL A 36 -1.04 9.95 -7.44
N VAL A 37 -0.80 9.28 -6.31
CA VAL A 37 -0.04 9.80 -5.18
C VAL A 37 1.27 9.03 -5.09
N ARG A 38 2.39 9.75 -5.03
CA ARG A 38 3.73 9.17 -4.99
C ARG A 38 4.52 9.73 -3.83
N ASN A 39 5.02 8.86 -2.96
CA ASN A 39 5.90 9.23 -1.85
C ASN A 39 6.97 8.16 -1.61
N ALA A 40 7.86 8.39 -0.64
CA ALA A 40 8.90 7.44 -0.31
C ALA A 40 8.30 6.17 0.33
N GLY A 41 8.28 5.07 -0.43
CA GLY A 41 7.84 3.77 0.05
C GLY A 41 6.33 3.56 0.06
N ASN A 42 5.57 4.34 -0.73
CA ASN A 42 4.11 4.22 -0.85
C ASN A 42 3.38 4.20 0.51
N VAL A 43 3.89 4.98 1.48
CA VAL A 43 3.44 5.00 2.87
C VAL A 43 2.25 5.95 2.99
N ILE A 44 1.16 5.48 3.56
CA ILE A 44 0.01 6.31 3.96
C ILE A 44 0.05 6.38 5.48
N PRO A 45 0.22 7.57 6.08
CA PRO A 45 0.17 7.73 7.53
C PRO A 45 -1.09 7.12 8.14
N ASN A 46 -0.97 6.59 9.37
CA ASN A 46 -2.14 6.18 10.13
C ASN A 46 -2.96 7.42 10.56
N SER A 47 -4.27 7.30 10.73
CA SER A 47 -5.13 8.41 11.14
C SER A 47 -4.74 9.03 12.49
N HIS A 48 -4.06 8.30 13.39
CA HIS A 48 -3.52 8.86 14.64
C HIS A 48 -2.47 9.96 14.43
N HIS A 49 -1.86 10.03 13.24
CA HIS A 49 -0.92 11.09 12.87
C HIS A 49 -1.61 12.26 12.16
N PHE A 50 -2.94 12.19 11.98
CA PHE A 50 -3.75 13.27 11.48
C PHE A 50 -4.32 14.07 12.67
N LEU A 51 -3.54 15.05 13.13
CA LEU A 51 -3.88 15.94 14.23
C LEU A 51 -4.07 17.37 13.71
N ASP A 52 -4.75 18.21 14.49
CA ASP A 52 -4.89 19.65 14.17
C ASP A 52 -3.51 20.26 13.90
N GLU A 53 -3.40 21.04 12.81
CA GLU A 53 -2.16 21.71 12.33
C GLU A 53 -1.07 20.80 11.74
N TYR A 54 -1.22 19.47 11.78
CA TYR A 54 -0.30 18.51 11.16
C TYR A 54 -1.00 17.66 10.10
N THR A 55 -0.81 18.03 8.83
CA THR A 55 -1.36 17.29 7.70
C THR A 55 -0.27 16.78 6.76
N THR A 56 -0.61 15.73 6.03
CA THR A 56 0.21 15.11 4.98
C THR A 56 -0.63 15.02 3.71
N ASN A 57 0.01 14.81 2.55
CA ASN A 57 -0.70 14.86 1.28
C ASN A 57 -1.61 13.63 1.06
N GLU A 58 -1.29 12.52 1.71
CA GLU A 58 -1.99 11.24 1.54
C GLU A 58 -3.45 11.28 2.01
N PRO A 59 -3.80 11.73 3.24
CA PRO A 59 -5.20 11.89 3.65
C PRO A 59 -5.96 12.92 2.79
N ALA A 60 -5.31 14.01 2.37
CA ALA A 60 -5.91 14.99 1.47
C ALA A 60 -6.25 14.37 0.11
N ALA A 61 -5.38 13.50 -0.42
CA ALA A 61 -5.64 12.78 -1.66
C ALA A 61 -6.76 11.74 -1.52
N LEU A 62 -6.84 11.06 -0.36
CA LEU A 62 -7.96 10.17 -0.04
C LEU A 62 -9.29 10.94 -0.02
N GLU A 63 -9.34 12.09 0.63
CA GLU A 63 -10.55 12.92 0.67
C GLU A 63 -10.90 13.46 -0.72
N LEU A 64 -9.94 14.04 -1.45
CA LEU A 64 -10.17 14.57 -2.78
C LEU A 64 -10.65 13.48 -3.75
N GLY A 65 -10.00 12.33 -3.79
CA GLY A 65 -10.37 11.25 -4.70
C GLY A 65 -11.66 10.55 -4.28
N CYS A 66 -11.74 10.10 -3.03
CA CYS A 66 -12.80 9.20 -2.58
C CYS A 66 -14.03 9.92 -2.04
N VAL A 67 -13.92 11.16 -1.58
CA VAL A 67 -15.08 11.91 -1.04
C VAL A 67 -15.56 12.95 -2.04
N VAL A 68 -14.65 13.79 -2.55
CA VAL A 68 -15.01 14.89 -3.46
C VAL A 68 -15.31 14.38 -4.87
N ASN A 69 -14.55 13.39 -5.37
CA ASN A 69 -14.69 12.86 -6.74
C ASN A 69 -15.38 11.49 -6.81
N ASP A 70 -15.93 10.99 -5.70
CA ASP A 70 -16.70 9.75 -5.63
C ASP A 70 -15.98 8.48 -6.17
N VAL A 71 -14.64 8.46 -6.12
CA VAL A 71 -13.86 7.29 -6.56
C VAL A 71 -14.04 6.12 -5.58
N ARG A 72 -14.37 4.94 -6.11
CA ARG A 72 -14.68 3.73 -5.32
C ARG A 72 -13.51 2.78 -5.11
N HIS A 73 -12.40 2.97 -5.82
CA HIS A 73 -11.23 2.09 -5.71
C HIS A 73 -10.00 2.85 -5.24
N ILE A 74 -9.35 2.31 -4.21
CA ILE A 74 -8.04 2.74 -3.75
C ILE A 74 -7.07 1.60 -4.00
N ILE A 75 -5.96 1.88 -4.68
CA ILE A 75 -4.92 0.89 -4.98
C ILE A 75 -3.64 1.34 -4.28
N VAL A 76 -3.05 0.47 -3.46
CA VAL A 76 -1.70 0.65 -2.93
C VAL A 76 -0.76 -0.27 -3.69
N CYS A 77 0.26 0.29 -4.32
CA CYS A 77 1.24 -0.45 -5.12
C CYS A 77 2.64 -0.29 -4.53
N GLY A 78 3.12 -1.34 -3.87
CA GLY A 78 4.53 -1.48 -3.51
C GLY A 78 5.35 -2.12 -4.63
N HIS A 79 6.65 -2.31 -4.39
CA HIS A 79 7.53 -2.89 -5.40
C HIS A 79 8.80 -3.53 -4.82
N SER A 80 9.46 -4.38 -5.62
CA SER A 80 10.78 -4.93 -5.28
C SER A 80 11.88 -3.86 -5.33
N ASP A 81 12.95 -4.07 -4.55
CA ASP A 81 14.09 -3.15 -4.40
C ASP A 81 13.64 -1.70 -4.09
N CYS A 82 12.68 -1.58 -3.19
CA CYS A 82 12.21 -0.28 -2.73
C CYS A 82 13.26 0.37 -1.83
N LYS A 83 13.94 1.41 -2.33
CA LYS A 83 14.98 2.14 -1.58
C LYS A 83 14.51 2.64 -0.21
N ALA A 84 13.23 3.00 -0.09
CA ALA A 84 12.64 3.39 1.18
C ALA A 84 12.50 2.20 2.15
N MET A 85 12.10 1.03 1.66
CA MET A 85 12.00 -0.20 2.47
C MET A 85 13.39 -0.75 2.83
N ASN A 86 14.36 -0.68 1.92
CA ASN A 86 15.76 -1.01 2.19
C ASN A 86 16.33 -0.13 3.32
N LEU A 87 15.96 1.16 3.35
CA LEU A 87 16.33 2.05 4.45
C LEU A 87 15.55 1.72 5.73
N LEU A 88 14.24 1.49 5.65
CA LEU A 88 13.41 1.11 6.80
C LEU A 88 13.95 -0.14 7.50
N TYR A 89 14.39 -1.14 6.73
CA TYR A 89 15.01 -2.35 7.25
C TYR A 89 16.28 -2.03 8.06
N LYS A 90 17.13 -1.09 7.60
CA LYS A 90 18.30 -0.64 8.35
C LYS A 90 17.92 0.14 9.62
N LEU A 91 16.81 0.89 9.60
CA LEU A 91 16.30 1.67 10.72
C LEU A 91 15.81 0.83 11.91
N ARG A 92 15.75 -0.50 11.78
CA ARG A 92 15.53 -1.42 12.91
C ARG A 92 16.62 -1.34 13.97
N GLN A 93 17.81 -0.90 13.60
CA GLN A 93 18.92 -0.68 14.52
C GLN A 93 18.84 0.74 15.11
N GLU A 94 18.90 0.85 16.43
CA GLU A 94 18.75 2.14 17.16
C GLU A 94 19.74 3.21 16.71
N GLU A 95 20.97 2.81 16.36
CA GLU A 95 22.00 3.71 15.81
C GLU A 95 21.49 4.51 14.61
N HIS A 96 20.71 3.85 13.74
CA HIS A 96 20.23 4.43 12.49
C HIS A 96 18.94 5.25 12.67
N SER A 97 18.14 4.97 13.71
CA SER A 97 16.84 5.58 14.00
C SER A 97 16.85 6.61 15.15
N SER A 98 18.03 6.91 15.70
CA SER A 98 18.21 7.89 16.77
C SER A 98 17.61 9.27 16.44
N LYS A 99 17.26 10.04 17.48
CA LYS A 99 16.66 11.38 17.30
C LYS A 99 17.57 12.31 16.49
N ASP A 100 18.88 12.24 16.69
CA ASP A 100 19.83 13.09 15.98
C ASP A 100 19.91 12.73 14.49
N GLN A 101 19.89 11.43 14.16
CA GLN A 101 19.85 10.97 12.78
C GLN A 101 18.56 11.37 12.07
N ARG A 102 17.42 11.33 12.77
CA ARG A 102 16.12 11.75 12.20
C ARG A 102 16.05 13.25 11.96
N ARG A 103 16.64 14.07 12.83
CA ARG A 103 16.65 15.54 12.69
C ARG A 103 17.41 16.03 11.46
N ILE A 104 18.42 15.29 11.02
CA ILE A 104 19.24 15.64 9.84
C ILE A 104 18.82 14.90 8.56
N SER A 105 17.81 14.03 8.62
CA SER A 105 17.35 13.25 7.47
C SER A 105 15.83 13.19 7.42
N PRO A 106 15.19 14.01 6.57
CA PRO A 106 13.74 14.01 6.38
C PRO A 106 13.19 12.63 6.00
N LEU A 107 13.94 11.86 5.20
CA LEU A 107 13.54 10.49 4.82
C LEU A 107 13.56 9.53 6.01
N LYS A 108 14.57 9.59 6.89
CA LYS A 108 14.57 8.79 8.12
C LYS A 108 13.44 9.21 9.04
N ALA A 109 13.20 10.50 9.20
CA ALA A 109 12.07 11.01 9.99
C ALA A 109 10.73 10.50 9.43
N TRP A 110 10.51 10.61 8.12
CA TRP A 110 9.33 10.09 7.43
C TRP A 110 9.09 8.61 7.73
N LEU A 111 10.09 7.76 7.51
CA LEU A 111 9.96 6.31 7.68
C LEU A 111 9.79 5.90 9.15
N CYS A 112 10.57 6.49 10.06
CA CYS A 112 10.42 6.20 11.49
C CYS A 112 9.07 6.67 12.05
N THR A 113 8.51 7.76 11.52
CA THR A 113 7.20 8.24 11.97
C THR A 113 6.07 7.43 11.35
N HIS A 114 6.09 7.17 10.04
CA HIS A 114 4.89 6.67 9.33
C HIS A 114 4.95 5.21 8.91
N ALA A 115 6.12 4.57 8.91
CA ALA A 115 6.29 3.17 8.47
C ALA A 115 6.72 2.22 9.60
N HIS A 116 6.71 2.68 10.86
CA HIS A 116 7.11 1.85 12.00
C HIS A 116 6.24 0.60 12.17
N SER A 117 4.92 0.70 11.98
CA SER A 117 4.02 -0.46 12.06
C SER A 117 4.32 -1.54 11.03
N SER A 118 4.79 -1.17 9.84
CA SER A 118 5.29 -2.12 8.83
C SER A 118 6.50 -2.90 9.34
N LEU A 119 7.41 -2.22 10.06
CA LEU A 119 8.60 -2.83 10.64
C LEU A 119 8.25 -3.75 11.83
N GLU A 120 7.31 -3.37 12.69
CA GLU A 120 6.82 -4.22 13.77
C GLU A 120 6.18 -5.51 13.23
N LYS A 121 5.40 -5.42 12.15
CA LYS A 121 4.84 -6.58 11.44
C LYS A 121 5.93 -7.48 10.85
N PHE A 122 6.97 -6.88 10.30
CA PHE A 122 8.11 -7.64 9.78
C PHE A 122 8.87 -8.36 10.91
N GLN A 123 9.10 -7.72 12.06
CA GLN A 123 9.70 -8.38 13.22
C GLN A 123 8.85 -9.55 13.74
N GLN A 124 7.51 -9.44 13.71
CA GLN A 124 6.61 -10.56 14.03
C GLN A 124 6.80 -11.74 13.08
N LEU A 125 7.03 -11.47 11.79
CA LEU A 125 7.32 -12.51 10.80
C LEU A 125 8.68 -13.17 11.07
N GLU A 126 9.72 -12.38 11.39
CA GLU A 126 11.06 -12.87 11.73
C GLU A 126 11.03 -13.83 12.94
N LEU A 127 10.25 -13.51 13.98
CA LEU A 127 10.09 -14.37 15.16
C LEU A 127 9.55 -15.77 14.83
N THR A 128 8.84 -15.91 13.73
CA THR A 128 8.26 -17.18 13.27
C THR A 128 9.14 -17.89 12.23
N GLY A 129 10.33 -17.37 11.96
CA GLY A 129 11.21 -17.85 10.89
C GLY A 129 10.60 -17.67 9.50
N HIS A 130 9.73 -16.68 9.31
CA HIS A 130 8.99 -16.41 8.06
C HIS A 130 8.01 -17.52 7.62
N THR A 131 7.60 -18.40 8.52
CA THR A 131 6.72 -19.53 8.19
C THR A 131 5.25 -19.27 8.46
N GLN A 132 4.96 -18.48 9.50
CA GLN A 132 3.58 -18.22 9.93
C GLN A 132 3.02 -16.99 9.22
N PRO A 133 1.72 -16.97 8.93
CA PRO A 133 1.11 -15.81 8.29
C PRO A 133 1.01 -14.65 9.28
N LEU A 134 1.06 -13.43 8.75
CA LEU A 134 0.81 -12.23 9.52
C LEU A 134 -0.68 -11.92 9.59
N LEU A 135 -1.10 -11.46 10.75
CA LEU A 135 -2.44 -10.94 10.96
C LEU A 135 -2.45 -9.42 10.81
N PHE A 136 -3.25 -8.92 9.87
CA PHE A 136 -3.55 -7.52 9.69
C PHE A 136 -4.95 -7.25 10.26
N GLN A 137 -5.01 -6.68 11.46
CA GLN A 137 -6.23 -6.20 12.09
C GLN A 137 -6.15 -4.69 12.35
N GLY A 138 -7.13 -3.92 11.83
CA GLY A 138 -7.30 -2.50 12.16
C GLY A 138 -8.24 -2.31 13.35
N GLU A 139 -8.55 -1.05 13.69
CA GLU A 139 -9.48 -0.73 14.79
C GLU A 139 -10.92 -1.17 14.52
N SER A 140 -11.33 -1.22 13.24
CA SER A 140 -12.61 -1.80 12.85
C SER A 140 -12.50 -3.33 12.65
N PRO A 141 -13.36 -4.14 13.30
CA PRO A 141 -13.36 -5.61 13.16
C PRO A 141 -13.58 -6.08 11.72
N MET A 142 -14.25 -5.27 10.89
CA MET A 142 -14.71 -5.67 9.56
C MET A 142 -13.59 -5.82 8.52
N ARG A 143 -12.34 -5.48 8.84
CA ARG A 143 -11.22 -5.53 7.88
C ARG A 143 -10.01 -6.29 8.40
N LYS A 144 -10.26 -7.35 9.17
CA LYS A 144 -9.25 -8.35 9.54
C LYS A 144 -8.89 -9.20 8.32
N PHE A 145 -7.61 -9.33 8.00
CA PHE A 145 -7.14 -10.30 7.01
C PHE A 145 -5.81 -10.92 7.43
N VAL A 146 -5.55 -12.10 6.88
CA VAL A 146 -4.34 -12.88 7.13
C VAL A 146 -3.55 -12.90 5.83
N ALA A 147 -2.23 -12.77 5.91
CA ALA A 147 -1.36 -12.80 4.74
C ALA A 147 -0.13 -13.68 4.96
N TYR A 148 0.12 -14.57 4.02
CA TYR A 148 1.41 -15.24 3.87
C TYR A 148 2.32 -14.34 3.02
N ILE A 149 3.49 -14.03 3.56
CA ILE A 149 4.47 -13.16 2.92
C ILE A 149 5.55 -14.03 2.30
N ASP A 150 5.59 -14.07 0.96
CA ASP A 150 6.59 -14.80 0.18
C ASP A 150 6.99 -16.18 0.78
N HIS A 151 6.01 -17.05 0.97
CA HIS A 151 6.23 -18.38 1.57
C HIS A 151 7.14 -19.26 0.71
N GLU A 152 7.17 -19.00 -0.60
CA GLU A 152 8.06 -19.67 -1.57
C GLU A 152 9.51 -19.13 -1.50
N ASN A 153 9.75 -18.11 -0.67
CA ASN A 153 11.06 -17.50 -0.42
C ASN A 153 11.77 -17.07 -1.72
N ARG A 154 11.03 -16.43 -2.61
CA ARG A 154 11.50 -15.97 -3.92
C ARG A 154 12.21 -14.62 -3.86
N PHE A 155 11.92 -13.80 -2.85
CA PHE A 155 12.36 -12.41 -2.77
C PHE A 155 13.29 -12.14 -1.59
N SER A 156 14.01 -11.02 -1.67
CA SER A 156 14.91 -10.58 -0.61
C SER A 156 14.15 -10.25 0.69
N ILE A 157 14.87 -10.12 1.80
CA ILE A 157 14.26 -9.77 3.09
C ILE A 157 13.59 -8.39 3.01
N GLU A 158 14.23 -7.44 2.35
CA GLU A 158 13.73 -6.09 2.13
C GLU A 158 12.48 -6.08 1.24
N ASP A 159 12.38 -6.99 0.27
CA ASP A 159 11.20 -7.16 -0.57
C ASP A 159 10.01 -7.74 0.21
N LYS A 160 10.27 -8.68 1.13
CA LYS A 160 9.25 -9.15 2.09
C LYS A 160 8.73 -8.00 2.94
N LEU A 161 9.63 -7.14 3.45
CA LEU A 161 9.23 -5.92 4.14
C LEU A 161 8.42 -4.98 3.24
N SER A 162 8.76 -4.86 1.95
CA SER A 162 7.98 -4.10 0.97
C SER A 162 6.56 -4.64 0.76
N GLN A 163 6.40 -5.97 0.66
CA GLN A 163 5.08 -6.61 0.62
C GLN A 163 4.27 -6.34 1.89
N ILE A 164 4.88 -6.49 3.07
CA ILE A 164 4.26 -6.19 4.36
C ILE A 164 3.83 -4.74 4.43
N ASN A 165 4.72 -3.82 4.05
CA ASN A 165 4.44 -2.40 4.06
C ASN A 165 3.23 -2.08 3.17
N THR A 166 3.15 -2.66 1.98
CA THR A 166 2.00 -2.50 1.07
C THR A 166 0.70 -2.90 1.75
N LEU A 167 0.67 -4.06 2.43
CA LEU A 167 -0.51 -4.54 3.15
C LEU A 167 -0.82 -3.73 4.41
N GLN A 168 0.19 -3.21 5.10
CA GLN A 168 0.02 -2.34 6.26
C GLN A 168 -0.75 -1.06 5.89
N GLN A 169 -0.55 -0.53 4.67
CA GLN A 169 -1.22 0.68 4.24
C GLN A 169 -2.72 0.50 4.06
N LEU A 170 -3.20 -0.71 3.72
CA LEU A 170 -4.64 -1.00 3.68
C LEU A 170 -5.28 -0.76 5.05
N GLN A 171 -4.55 -1.04 6.14
CA GLN A 171 -5.00 -0.78 7.49
C GLN A 171 -4.99 0.71 7.82
N ASN A 172 -3.92 1.41 7.44
CA ASN A 172 -3.78 2.84 7.68
C ASN A 172 -4.90 3.61 6.95
N ILE A 173 -5.18 3.29 5.69
CA ILE A 173 -6.31 3.87 4.95
C ILE A 173 -7.64 3.58 5.66
N SER A 174 -7.84 2.35 6.16
CA SER A 174 -9.07 1.96 6.85
C SER A 174 -9.25 2.61 8.23
N SER A 175 -8.23 3.26 8.77
CA SER A 175 -8.30 3.97 10.07
C SER A 175 -8.97 5.35 9.97
N TYR A 176 -9.03 5.94 8.77
CA TYR A 176 -9.61 7.27 8.57
C TYR A 176 -11.14 7.28 8.70
N GLY A 177 -11.63 8.02 9.70
CA GLY A 177 -13.06 8.11 10.02
C GLY A 177 -13.94 8.62 8.87
N PHE A 178 -13.44 9.54 8.04
CA PHE A 178 -14.19 10.09 6.91
C PHE A 178 -14.44 9.07 5.78
N LEU A 179 -13.69 7.96 5.74
CA LEU A 179 -13.92 6.86 4.80
C LEU A 179 -14.80 5.75 5.40
N LYS A 180 -14.90 5.67 6.73
CA LYS A 180 -15.53 4.56 7.47
C LYS A 180 -16.88 4.13 6.90
N LYS A 181 -17.80 5.07 6.68
CA LYS A 181 -19.14 4.78 6.16
C LYS A 181 -19.11 4.11 4.77
N ARG A 182 -18.28 4.61 3.85
CA ARG A 182 -18.15 4.02 2.51
C ARG A 182 -17.49 2.64 2.56
N LEU A 183 -16.51 2.49 3.45
CA LEU A 183 -15.81 1.23 3.67
C LEU A 183 -16.73 0.16 4.28
N GLU A 184 -17.66 0.53 5.16
CA GLU A 184 -18.66 -0.36 5.80
C GLU A 184 -19.82 -0.69 4.87
N ASN A 185 -20.22 0.25 4.00
CA ASN A 185 -21.29 0.05 3.01
C ASN A 185 -20.82 -0.68 1.73
N TYR A 186 -19.57 -1.14 1.68
CA TYR A 186 -18.98 -1.76 0.48
C TYR A 186 -19.06 -0.86 -0.78
N ASP A 187 -18.94 0.44 -0.60
CA ASP A 187 -18.90 1.44 -1.69
C ASP A 187 -17.50 2.02 -1.89
N LEU A 188 -16.55 1.63 -1.02
CA LEU A 188 -15.14 1.96 -1.16
C LEU A 188 -14.28 0.73 -0.90
N HIS A 189 -13.42 0.44 -1.87
CA HIS A 189 -12.66 -0.79 -1.99
C HIS A 189 -11.17 -0.47 -1.96
N ILE A 190 -10.40 -1.25 -1.19
CA ILE A 190 -8.95 -1.09 -1.09
C ILE A 190 -8.28 -2.36 -1.61
N HIS A 191 -7.36 -2.15 -2.55
CA HIS A 191 -6.62 -3.18 -3.25
C HIS A 191 -5.12 -3.00 -3.01
N ALA A 192 -4.38 -4.11 -3.01
CA ALA A 192 -2.93 -4.08 -2.95
C ALA A 192 -2.34 -4.73 -4.21
N LEU A 193 -1.47 -3.99 -4.88
CA LEU A 193 -0.59 -4.46 -5.93
C LEU A 193 0.85 -4.48 -5.42
N TRP A 194 1.67 -5.37 -5.97
CA TRP A 194 3.10 -5.38 -5.74
C TRP A 194 3.81 -5.65 -7.06
N PHE A 195 4.73 -4.78 -7.45
CA PHE A 195 5.40 -4.83 -8.75
C PHE A 195 6.83 -5.30 -8.59
N ASP A 196 7.21 -6.36 -9.27
CA ASP A 196 8.60 -6.76 -9.35
C ASP A 196 9.31 -5.99 -10.46
N ILE A 197 10.18 -5.04 -10.10
CA ILE A 197 10.86 -4.17 -11.06
C ILE A 197 11.87 -4.91 -11.94
N TYR A 198 12.32 -6.10 -11.54
CA TYR A 198 13.34 -6.85 -12.28
C TYR A 198 12.73 -7.68 -13.40
N THR A 199 11.57 -8.28 -13.15
CA THR A 199 10.83 -9.12 -14.11
C THR A 199 9.79 -8.33 -14.88
N GLY A 200 9.24 -7.27 -14.28
CA GLY A 200 8.06 -6.56 -14.77
C GLY A 200 6.75 -7.19 -14.32
N ASP A 201 6.80 -8.22 -13.48
CA ASP A 201 5.61 -8.94 -13.03
C ASP A 201 4.80 -8.11 -12.02
N ILE A 202 3.47 -8.14 -12.18
CA ILE A 202 2.55 -7.52 -11.23
C ILE A 202 1.90 -8.61 -10.40
N PHE A 203 1.84 -8.40 -9.10
CA PHE A 203 1.15 -9.28 -8.16
C PHE A 203 -0.03 -8.55 -7.54
N TYR A 204 -1.18 -9.22 -7.44
CA TYR A 204 -2.36 -8.74 -6.73
C TYR A 204 -2.50 -9.49 -5.40
N PHE A 205 -2.78 -8.77 -4.31
CA PHE A 205 -3.09 -9.44 -3.05
C PHE A 205 -4.50 -10.04 -3.08
N SER A 206 -4.58 -11.35 -3.29
CA SER A 206 -5.84 -12.08 -3.26
C SER A 206 -6.18 -12.41 -1.81
N ARG A 207 -7.34 -11.94 -1.33
CA ARG A 207 -7.89 -12.27 -0.01
C ARG A 207 -8.25 -13.74 0.11
N GLN A 208 -8.70 -14.36 -0.98
CA GLN A 208 -9.07 -15.78 -0.99
C GLN A 208 -7.84 -16.67 -0.75
N ASN A 209 -6.76 -16.44 -1.49
CA ASN A 209 -5.51 -17.18 -1.35
C ASN A 209 -4.61 -16.65 -0.22
N LYS A 210 -4.97 -15.52 0.41
CA LYS A 210 -4.22 -14.89 1.52
C LYS A 210 -2.75 -14.58 1.17
N LYS A 211 -2.45 -14.31 -0.09
CA LYS A 211 -1.09 -14.00 -0.57
C LYS A 211 -1.12 -13.10 -1.80
N PHE A 212 0.03 -12.51 -2.12
CA PHE A 212 0.26 -11.92 -3.43
C PHE A 212 0.28 -13.03 -4.49
N VAL A 213 -0.60 -12.90 -5.48
CA VAL A 213 -0.72 -13.82 -6.61
C VAL A 213 -0.34 -13.03 -7.86
N GLU A 214 0.60 -13.57 -8.63
CA GLU A 214 1.02 -12.99 -9.90
C GLU A 214 -0.18 -12.85 -10.84
N VAL A 215 -0.28 -11.72 -11.53
CA VAL A 215 -1.33 -11.43 -12.51
C VAL A 215 -0.83 -11.89 -13.88
N ASN A 216 -1.33 -13.04 -14.34
CA ASN A 216 -1.00 -13.61 -15.64
C ASN A 216 -2.24 -14.29 -16.26
N GLU A 217 -2.07 -14.87 -17.45
CA GLU A 217 -3.17 -15.49 -18.21
C GLU A 217 -3.90 -16.61 -17.44
N PHE A 218 -3.24 -17.29 -16.51
CA PHE A 218 -3.81 -18.38 -15.72
C PHE A 218 -4.55 -17.89 -14.47
N THR A 219 -4.16 -16.74 -13.92
CA THR A 219 -4.72 -16.21 -12.67
C THR A 219 -5.75 -15.11 -12.90
N LEU A 220 -5.73 -14.46 -14.07
CA LEU A 220 -6.55 -13.28 -14.37
C LEU A 220 -8.05 -13.52 -14.15
N ASP A 221 -8.58 -14.65 -14.63
CA ASP A 221 -10.01 -14.98 -14.50
C ASP A 221 -10.42 -15.15 -13.03
N MET A 222 -9.57 -15.80 -12.24
CA MET A 222 -9.80 -16.03 -10.82
C MET A 222 -9.75 -14.70 -10.05
N LEU A 223 -8.73 -13.88 -10.30
CA LEU A 223 -8.57 -12.58 -9.67
C LEU A 223 -9.71 -11.62 -10.07
N THR A 224 -10.14 -11.63 -11.33
CA THR A 224 -11.26 -10.80 -11.81
C THR A 224 -12.57 -11.21 -11.17
N LYS A 225 -12.82 -12.52 -11.00
CA LYS A 225 -13.99 -13.02 -10.25
C LYS A 225 -13.93 -12.62 -8.78
N GLU A 226 -12.75 -12.70 -8.16
CA GLU A 226 -12.56 -12.23 -6.78
C GLU A 226 -12.87 -10.74 -6.66
N VAL A 227 -12.31 -9.91 -7.56
CA VAL A 227 -12.58 -8.47 -7.58
C VAL A 227 -14.08 -8.22 -7.71
N LYS A 228 -14.76 -8.94 -8.61
CA LYS A 228 -16.21 -8.81 -8.76
C LYS A 228 -17.00 -9.25 -7.52
N ASN A 229 -16.62 -10.35 -6.87
CA ASN A 229 -17.39 -10.87 -5.73
C ASN A 229 -17.24 -10.04 -4.45
N TYR A 230 -16.06 -9.46 -4.23
CA TYR A 230 -15.76 -8.70 -3.01
C TYR A 230 -15.90 -7.17 -3.19
N TYR A 231 -15.94 -6.69 -4.43
CA TYR A 231 -15.77 -5.28 -4.74
C TYR A 231 -16.63 -4.78 -5.93
N SER A 232 -17.71 -5.50 -6.31
CA SER A 232 -18.79 -4.97 -7.20
C SER A 232 -19.96 -4.44 -6.41
#